data_AF-A0A7C0WU89-F1
#
_entry.id   AF-A0A7C0WU89-F1
#
_cell.length_a   1.000
_cell.length_b   1.000
_cell.length_c   1.000
_cell.angle_alpha   90.00
_cell.angle_beta   90.00
_cell.angle_gamma   90.00
#
_symmetry.space_group_name_H-M   'P 1'
#
loop_
_entity.id
_entity.type
_entity.pdbx_description
1 polymer ?
#
loop_
_entity_poly.entity_id
_entity_poly.type
_entity_poly.pdbx_seq_one_letter_code
_entity_poly.pdbx_strand_id
1 'polypeptide(L)' 'MKVLFIITTNDAETVYNAMRLANLGVKKGDEVSVFMLGKGVLFEQISSDEFDVMAQINAFEGDFYV' A
#
# COMPACT_ATOMS: atom_id res chain seq x y z
N MET A 1 1.92 -3.89 17.07
CA MET A 1 2.28 -5.19 16.44
C MET A 1 3.26 -4.93 15.31
N LYS A 2 3.99 -5.95 14.82
CA LYS A 2 4.85 -5.83 13.63
C LYS A 2 4.19 -6.55 12.46
N VAL A 3 3.93 -5.87 11.36
CA VAL A 3 3.20 -6.41 10.20
C VAL A 3 3.91 -6.05 8.90
N LEU A 4 4.11 -7.03 8.02
CA LEU A 4 4.62 -6.83 6.67
C LEU A 4 3.53 -7.14 5.64
N PHE A 5 3.24 -6.17 4.78
CA PHE A 5 2.42 -6.36 3.59
C PHE A 5 3.32 -6.65 2.39
N ILE A 6 2.99 -7.68 1.61
CA ILE A 6 3.63 -7.96 0.33
C ILE A 6 2.57 -7.82 -0.75
N ILE A 7 2.73 -6.83 -1.63
CA ILE A 7 1.76 -6.50 -2.67
C ILE A 7 2.37 -6.87 -4.03
N THR A 8 1.77 -7.84 -4.71
CA THR A 8 2.32 -8.42 -5.95
C THR A 8 1.58 -8.03 -7.22
N THR A 9 0.47 -7.30 -7.08
CA THR A 9 -0.48 -6.96 -8.14
C THR A 9 -0.51 -5.45 -8.39
N ASN A 10 -0.94 -5.06 -9.59
CA ASN A 10 -1.27 -3.67 -9.94
C ASN A 10 -2.79 -3.46 -10.12
N ASP A 11 -3.61 -4.39 -9.63
CA ASP A 11 -5.05 -4.21 -9.55
C ASP A 11 -5.40 -3.08 -8.57
N ALA A 12 -6.12 -2.06 -9.05
CA ALA A 12 -6.29 -0.81 -8.33
C ALA A 12 -7.04 -0.98 -7.00
N GLU A 13 -8.13 -1.73 -6.99
CA GLU A 13 -8.91 -2.00 -5.78
C GLU A 13 -8.07 -2.76 -4.74
N THR A 14 -7.34 -3.78 -5.18
CA THR A 14 -6.53 -4.62 -4.30
C THR A 14 -5.40 -3.81 -3.65
N VAL A 15 -4.66 -3.03 -4.45
CA VAL A 15 -3.56 -2.20 -3.93
C VAL A 15 -4.11 -1.11 -3.01
N TYR A 16 -5.20 -0.46 -3.40
CA TYR A 16 -5.85 0.57 -2.58
C TYR A 16 -6.27 0.03 -1.22
N ASN A 17 -6.96 -1.12 -1.18
CA ASN A 17 -7.44 -1.69 0.08
C ASN A 17 -6.30 -2.23 0.95
N ALA A 18 -5.25 -2.80 0.35
CA ALA A 18 -4.06 -3.21 1.09
C ALA A 18 -3.37 -2.01 1.75
N MET A 19 -3.12 -0.93 1.00
CA MET A 19 -2.53 0.30 1.53
C MET A 19 -3.44 0.99 2.55
N ARG A 20 -4.76 0.99 2.33
CA ARG A 20 -5.75 1.52 3.28
C ARG A 20 -5.69 0.79 4.62
N LEU A 21 -5.52 -0.53 4.61
CA LEU A 21 -5.34 -1.31 5.84
C LEU A 21 -3.98 -1.06 6.49
N ALA A 22 -2.90 -0.96 5.70
CA ALA A 22 -1.57 -0.62 6.19
C ALA A 22 -1.58 0.73 6.95
N ASN A 23 -2.21 1.74 6.35
CA ASN A 23 -2.43 3.06 6.96
C ASN A 23 -3.23 3.00 8.26
N LEU A 24 -4.25 2.14 8.34
CA LEU A 24 -5.00 1.95 9.58
C LEU A 24 -4.14 1.34 10.69
N GLY A 25 -3.25 0.39 10.35
CA GLY A 25 -2.31 -0.21 11.30
C GLY A 25 -1.35 0.85 11.88
N VAL A 26 -0.72 1.65 11.00
CA VAL A 26 0.16 2.75 11.42
C VAL A 26 -0.59 3.71 12.35
N LYS A 27 -1.81 4.14 12.00
CA LYS A 27 -2.63 5.03 12.84
C LYS A 27 -3.00 4.46 14.21
N LYS A 28 -3.00 3.13 14.36
CA LYS A 28 -3.24 2.45 15.64
C LYS A 28 -1.96 2.23 16.45
N GLY A 29 -0.80 2.64 15.95
CA GLY A 29 0.50 2.47 16.59
C GLY A 29 1.19 1.13 16.29
N ASP A 30 0.78 0.43 15.23
CA ASP A 30 1.51 -0.75 14.75
C ASP A 30 2.74 -0.33 13.91
N GLU A 31 3.81 -1.11 14.01
CA GLU A 31 4.95 -1.04 13.10
C GLU A 31 4.56 -1.78 11.82
N VAL A 32 4.32 -1.04 10.74
CA VAL A 32 3.89 -1.59 9.45
C VAL A 32 4.96 -1.34 8.41
N SER A 33 5.29 -2.39 7.67
CA SER A 33 6.13 -2.32 6.47
C SER A 33 5.34 -2.78 5.25
N VAL A 34 5.65 -2.23 4.08
CA VAL A 34 5.08 -2.61 2.78
C VAL A 34 6.23 -2.94 1.84
N PHE A 35 6.14 -4.08 1.15
CA PHE A 35 7.05 -4.46 0.08
C PHE A 35 6.26 -4.67 -1.22
N MET A 36 6.53 -3.82 -2.21
CA MET A 36 6.01 -3.94 -3.56
C MET A 36 6.86 -4.95 -4.34
N LEU A 37 6.21 -5.94 -4.95
CA LEU A 37 6.89 -7.01 -5.69
C LEU A 37 6.16 -7.26 -7.02
N GLY A 38 6.87 -7.75 -8.04
CA GLY A 38 6.26 -8.14 -9.31
C GLY A 38 5.52 -6.98 -9.97
N LYS A 39 4.22 -7.15 -10.27
CA LYS A 39 3.42 -6.07 -10.88
C LYS A 39 3.19 -4.90 -9.91
N GLY A 40 3.27 -5.14 -8.60
CA GLY A 40 3.13 -4.10 -7.57
C GLY A 40 4.18 -3.01 -7.66
N VAL A 41 5.35 -3.28 -8.25
CA VAL A 41 6.41 -2.27 -8.49
C VAL A 41 5.92 -1.13 -9.40
N LEU A 42 4.92 -1.39 -10.25
CA LEU A 42 4.34 -0.38 -11.15
C LEU A 42 3.22 0.44 -10.49
N PHE A 43 3.20 0.55 -9.15
CA PHE A 43 2.13 1.23 -8.41
C PHE A 43 1.91 2.69 -8.84
N GLU A 44 2.96 3.39 -9.26
CA GLU A 44 2.88 4.78 -9.74
C GLU A 44 2.07 4.91 -11.06
N GLN A 45 1.91 3.81 -11.79
CA GLN A 45 1.17 3.77 -13.06
C GLN A 45 -0.30 3.36 -12.86
N ILE A 46 -0.69 3.02 -11.63
CA ILE A 46 -2.07 2.63 -11.34
C ILE A 46 -2.95 3.89 -11.36
N SER A 47 -3.91 3.90 -12.28
CA SER A 47 -4.93 4.95 -12.41
C SER A 47 -6.31 4.32 -12.28
N SER A 48 -7.18 4.91 -11.47
CA SER A 48 -8.56 4.49 -11.28
C SER A 48 -9.40 5.67 -10.82
N ASP A 49 -10.63 5.78 -11.34
CA ASP A 49 -11.60 6.79 -10.93
C ASP A 49 -12.16 6.51 -9.51
N GLU A 50 -12.18 5.25 -9.10
CA GLU A 50 -12.78 4.78 -7.84
C GLU A 50 -11.74 4.61 -6.73
N PHE A 51 -10.50 4.27 -7.08
CA PHE A 51 -9.46 3.86 -6.14
C PHE A 51 -8.19 4.72 -6.30
N ASP A 52 -8.10 5.78 -5.48
CA ASP A 52 -6.91 6.64 -5.43
C ASP A 52 -5.78 5.96 -4.65
N VAL A 53 -5.06 5.08 -5.35
CA VAL A 53 -3.90 4.34 -4.83
C VAL A 53 -2.80 5.28 -4.38
N MET A 54 -2.51 6.32 -5.16
CA MET A 54 -1.42 7.26 -4.86
C MET A 54 -1.70 8.07 -3.60
N ALA A 55 -2.96 8.45 -3.32
CA ALA A 55 -3.31 9.06 -2.05
C ALA A 55 -3.04 8.14 -0.85
N GLN A 56 -3.31 6.84 -0.96
CA GLN A 56 -3.00 5.89 0.13
C GLN A 56 -1.49 5.68 0.31
N ILE A 57 -0.73 5.61 -0.79
CA ILE A 57 0.74 5.48 -0.73
C ILE A 57 1.37 6.73 -0.14
N ASN A 58 0.96 7.92 -0.58
CA ASN A 58 1.49 9.19 -0.06
C ASN A 58 1.14 9.43 1.41
N ALA A 59 0.05 8.84 1.92
CA ALA A 59 -0.33 8.92 3.32
C ALA A 59 0.36 7.89 4.23
N PHE A 60 1.13 6.96 3.67
CA PHE A 60 1.78 5.90 4.42
C PHE A 60 3.09 6.38 5.06
N GLU A 61 3.20 6.19 6.37
CA GLU A 61 4.34 6.65 7.19
C GLU A 61 5.21 5.49 7.73
N GLY A 62 4.92 4.25 7.32
CA GLY A 62 5.72 3.07 7.67
C GLY A 62 6.87 2.83 6.71
N ASP A 63 7.60 1.73 6.91
CA ASP A 63 8.70 1.36 6.02
C ASP A 63 8.18 0.87 4.67
N PHE A 64 8.63 1.50 3.59
CA PHE A 64 8.19 1.18 2.23
C PHE A 64 9.37 0.71 1.39
N TYR A 65 9.25 -0.48 0.80
CA TYR A 65 10.27 -1.13 -0.02
C TYR A 65 9.72 -1.41 -1.42
N VAL A 66 10.58 -1.25 -2.43
CA VAL A 66 10.31 -1.52 -3.85
C VAL A 66 11.46 -2.35 -4.41
#